data_AF-A0A836CRJ1-F1
#
_entry.id   AF-A0A836CRJ1-F1
#
_cell.length_a   1.000
_cell.length_b   1.000
_cell.length_c   1.000
_cell.angle_alpha   90.00
_cell.angle_beta   90.00
_cell.angle_gamma   90.00
#
_symmetry.space_group_name_H-M   'P 1'
#
loop_
_entity.id
_entity.type
_entity.pdbx_description
1 polymer ?
#
loop_
_entity_poly.entity_id
_entity_poly.type
_entity_poly.pdbx_seq_one_letter_code
_entity_poly.pdbx_strand_id
1 'polypeptide(L)'
;MASLRRPKRLTIHGDDERDAPFLVKGGEDLRLDERIEQLFEIMNAAFRADAACARARLAVKTYQVIPMTHQLGVLQWVTDTAPLRAIVETQLTLDPAYLRRYQDHFLAMAPSPQAFLTVRAAFARSLAVFNVCAYIVGIGDRHLDNFLLDLTTGAVVGIDFGAAFGFATSHLPVPELIPFRLTRQLRGALAPLDAVGLMRDHMCAAARALRAAGEGLLNAMDVFLHEPILDWAGGVKRSQDDVKAELSSGSDVVDLISMPSAGADSIGGGGGGGSAYSSEARRKVGNARAKLAGAHPSAVVVADLEHNAAVAKFKSLAAWSAVAWGEGSGAARAGAAHCGAATLSAAAQVDCLIDLATDPDVLGRAWIGLALWL
;
A
#
# COMPACT_ATOMS: atom_id res chain seq x y z
N MET A 1 6.23 21.25 3.51
CA MET A 1 6.99 20.12 2.92
C MET A 1 8.13 19.75 3.85
N ALA A 2 7.92 18.77 4.72
CA ALA A 2 8.98 18.08 5.43
C ALA A 2 9.03 16.66 4.85
N SER A 3 9.73 16.48 3.73
CA SER A 3 10.04 15.16 3.17
C SER A 3 11.55 14.99 3.24
N LEU A 4 11.99 13.80 3.64
CA LEU A 4 13.39 13.48 3.94
C LEU A 4 14.34 13.93 2.83
N ARG A 5 13.94 13.71 1.58
CA ARG A 5 14.75 13.97 0.39
C ARG A 5 14.59 15.37 -0.20
N ARG A 6 13.78 16.22 0.44
CA ARG A 6 13.53 17.63 0.05
C ARG A 6 13.28 17.80 -1.47
N PRO A 7 12.30 17.08 -2.04
CA PRO A 7 12.00 17.14 -3.46
C PRO A 7 11.60 18.57 -3.88
N LYS A 8 11.86 18.91 -5.14
CA LYS A 8 11.63 20.26 -5.67
C LYS A 8 10.33 20.30 -6.46
N ARG A 9 9.43 21.22 -6.11
CA ARG A 9 8.24 21.50 -6.92
C ARG A 9 8.61 22.46 -8.05
N LEU A 10 8.35 22.05 -9.28
CA LEU A 10 8.48 22.87 -10.48
C LEU A 10 7.10 23.12 -11.10
N THR A 11 6.99 24.18 -11.89
CA THR A 11 5.82 24.46 -12.72
C THR A 11 6.31 24.62 -14.15
N ILE A 12 5.80 23.77 -15.03
CA ILE A 12 6.11 23.80 -16.46
C ILE A 12 4.99 24.59 -17.14
N HIS A 13 5.35 25.60 -17.92
CA HIS A 13 4.43 26.38 -18.72
C HIS A 13 4.35 25.77 -20.12
N GLY A 14 3.20 25.20 -20.47
CA GLY A 14 2.96 24.59 -21.78
C GLY A 14 2.74 25.62 -22.87
N ASP A 15 2.95 25.20 -24.12
CA ASP A 15 2.57 25.96 -25.32
C ASP A 15 1.04 25.98 -25.55
N ASP A 16 0.28 25.20 -24.77
CA ASP A 16 -1.17 25.19 -24.68
C ASP A 16 -1.74 26.22 -23.67
N GLU A 17 -0.90 27.13 -23.19
CA GLU A 17 -1.21 28.16 -22.17
C GLU A 17 -1.65 27.57 -20.82
N ARG A 18 -1.26 26.33 -20.52
CA ARG A 18 -1.55 25.68 -19.23
C ARG A 18 -0.30 25.48 -18.40
N ASP A 19 -0.47 25.71 -17.09
CA ASP A 19 0.54 25.45 -16.09
C ASP A 19 0.41 24.01 -15.60
N ALA A 20 1.49 23.24 -15.72
CA ALA A 20 1.57 21.87 -15.25
C ALA A 20 2.57 21.76 -14.09
N PRO A 21 2.09 21.59 -12.84
CA PRO A 21 2.99 21.41 -11.71
C PRO A 21 3.56 19.98 -11.67
N PHE A 22 4.86 19.88 -11.38
CA PHE A 22 5.58 18.61 -11.24
C PHE A 22 6.43 18.60 -9.98
N LEU A 23 6.70 17.40 -9.46
CA LEU A 23 7.62 17.14 -8.37
C LEU A 23 8.87 16.46 -8.93
N VAL A 24 10.03 17.10 -8.77
CA VAL A 24 11.32 16.50 -9.12
C VAL A 24 11.84 15.72 -7.91
N LYS A 25 12.07 14.42 -8.13
CA LYS A 25 12.74 13.55 -7.18
C LYS A 25 14.11 13.17 -7.71
N GLY A 26 15.14 13.49 -6.92
CA GLY A 26 16.53 13.12 -7.19
C GLY A 26 17.03 12.09 -6.18
N GLY A 27 17.98 11.26 -6.60
CA GLY A 27 18.54 10.15 -5.81
C GLY A 27 17.62 8.93 -5.70
N GLU A 28 16.55 8.86 -6.51
CA GLU A 28 15.60 7.75 -6.55
C GLU A 28 15.38 7.27 -7.99
N ASP A 29 15.19 5.97 -8.14
CA ASP A 29 14.76 5.35 -9.38
C ASP A 29 13.22 5.23 -9.37
N LEU A 30 12.55 5.96 -10.26
CA LEU A 30 11.09 6.02 -10.34
C LEU A 30 10.47 4.97 -11.28
N ARG A 31 11.27 4.05 -11.84
CA ARG A 31 10.73 3.04 -12.78
C ARG A 31 9.76 2.09 -12.12
N LEU A 32 9.97 1.74 -10.84
CA LEU A 32 9.01 0.93 -10.09
C LEU A 32 7.67 1.66 -9.95
N ASP A 33 7.69 2.94 -9.55
CA ASP A 33 6.50 3.78 -9.46
C ASP A 33 5.79 3.89 -10.82
N GLU A 34 6.53 4.11 -11.91
CA GLU A 34 5.97 4.14 -13.28
C GLU A 34 5.25 2.84 -13.63
N ARG A 35 5.85 1.68 -13.37
CA ARG A 35 5.24 0.37 -13.66
C ARG A 35 3.99 0.12 -12.81
N ILE A 36 3.97 0.59 -11.57
CA ILE A 36 2.80 0.46 -10.70
C ILE A 36 1.65 1.35 -11.18
N GLU A 37 1.95 2.58 -11.62
CA GLU A 37 0.95 3.44 -12.27
C GLU A 37 0.40 2.80 -13.56
N GLN A 38 1.24 2.15 -14.37
CA GLN A 38 0.78 1.38 -15.53
C GLN A 38 -0.11 0.18 -15.14
N LEU A 39 0.22 -0.55 -14.07
CA LEU A 39 -0.65 -1.61 -13.54
C LEU A 39 -2.00 -1.04 -13.10
N PHE A 40 -2.02 0.12 -12.44
CA PHE A 40 -3.25 0.79 -12.05
C PHE A 40 -4.10 1.20 -13.26
N GLU A 41 -3.50 1.62 -14.37
CA GLU A 41 -4.26 1.86 -15.61
C GLU A 41 -4.89 0.59 -16.19
N ILE A 42 -4.18 -0.54 -16.14
CA ILE A 42 -4.73 -1.85 -16.55
C ILE A 42 -5.89 -2.25 -15.63
N MET A 43 -5.75 -2.05 -14.31
CA MET A 43 -6.82 -2.29 -13.35
C MET A 43 -8.03 -1.39 -13.59
N ASN A 44 -7.80 -0.11 -13.89
CA ASN A 44 -8.86 0.83 -14.27
C ASN A 44 -9.58 0.40 -15.55
N ALA A 45 -8.87 -0.14 -16.53
CA ALA A 45 -9.50 -0.72 -17.72
C ALA A 45 -10.39 -1.92 -17.37
N ALA A 46 -9.96 -2.80 -16.47
CA ALA A 46 -10.78 -3.90 -15.97
C ALA A 46 -12.05 -3.41 -15.24
N PHE A 47 -11.94 -2.36 -14.41
CA PHE A 47 -13.10 -1.76 -13.74
C PHE A 47 -14.09 -1.11 -14.71
N ARG A 48 -13.61 -0.51 -15.81
CA ARG A 48 -14.49 0.03 -16.86
C ARG A 48 -15.21 -1.07 -17.65
N ALA A 49 -14.58 -2.23 -17.83
CA ALA A 49 -15.16 -3.36 -18.54
C ALA A 49 -16.22 -4.12 -17.70
N ASP A 50 -16.09 -4.14 -16.37
CA ASP A 50 -17.08 -4.76 -15.48
C ASP A 50 -18.28 -3.82 -15.23
N ALA A 51 -19.50 -4.31 -15.50
CA ALA A 51 -20.71 -3.50 -15.42
C ALA A 51 -21.02 -2.98 -14.01
N ALA A 52 -20.73 -3.77 -12.97
CA ALA A 52 -20.98 -3.34 -11.59
C ALA A 52 -19.99 -2.26 -11.15
N CYS A 53 -18.72 -2.41 -11.52
CA CYS A 53 -17.66 -1.44 -11.26
C CYS A 53 -17.88 -0.13 -12.03
N ALA A 54 -18.22 -0.21 -13.32
CA ALA A 54 -18.51 0.95 -14.17
C ALA A 54 -19.67 1.77 -13.62
N ARG A 55 -20.77 1.11 -13.21
CA ARG A 55 -21.94 1.78 -12.60
C ARG A 55 -21.59 2.47 -11.29
N ALA A 56 -20.74 1.86 -10.46
CA ALA A 56 -20.25 2.46 -9.22
C ALA A 56 -19.13 3.49 -9.43
N ARG A 57 -18.64 3.65 -10.67
CA ARG A 57 -17.49 4.48 -11.05
C ARG A 57 -16.24 4.13 -10.24
N LEU A 58 -15.94 2.84 -10.13
CA LEU A 58 -14.73 2.38 -9.47
C LEU A 58 -13.52 2.68 -10.35
N ALA A 59 -12.55 3.38 -9.79
CA ALA A 59 -11.25 3.64 -10.39
C ALA A 59 -10.25 3.96 -9.27
N VAL A 60 -9.00 3.56 -9.45
CA VAL A 60 -7.86 4.08 -8.69
C VAL A 60 -7.38 5.36 -9.39
N LYS A 61 -7.13 6.43 -8.62
CA LYS A 61 -6.61 7.69 -9.17
C LYS A 61 -5.13 7.53 -9.47
N THR A 62 -4.76 7.68 -10.74
CA THR A 62 -3.40 7.56 -11.27
C THR A 62 -2.80 8.94 -11.51
N TYR A 63 -1.48 9.00 -11.58
CA TYR A 63 -0.73 10.21 -11.91
C TYR A 63 0.51 9.88 -12.75
N GLN A 64 0.99 10.85 -13.52
CA GLN A 64 2.13 10.59 -14.39
C GLN A 64 3.43 10.47 -13.60
N VAL A 65 4.23 9.45 -13.92
CA VAL A 65 5.59 9.26 -13.42
C VAL A 65 6.50 9.12 -14.63
N ILE A 66 7.52 9.98 -14.70
CA ILE A 66 8.44 10.04 -15.85
C ILE A 66 9.86 9.87 -15.31
N PRO A 67 10.39 8.63 -15.32
CA PRO A 67 11.80 8.40 -15.01
C PRO A 67 12.67 8.99 -16.13
N MET A 68 13.59 9.88 -15.76
CA MET A 68 14.51 10.50 -16.73
C MET A 68 15.86 9.78 -16.75
N THR A 69 16.34 9.36 -15.57
CA THR A 69 17.56 8.55 -15.38
C THR A 69 17.35 7.58 -14.21
N HIS A 70 18.35 6.76 -13.91
CA HIS A 70 18.34 5.86 -12.74
C HIS A 70 18.30 6.57 -11.38
N GLN A 71 18.51 7.89 -11.34
CA GLN A 71 18.56 8.68 -10.10
C GLN A 71 17.74 9.97 -10.18
N LEU A 72 17.01 10.18 -11.27
CA LEU A 72 16.24 11.40 -11.47
C LEU A 72 14.96 11.07 -12.21
N GLY A 73 13.86 11.60 -11.72
CA GLY A 73 12.62 11.63 -12.47
C GLY A 73 11.66 12.68 -11.94
N VAL A 74 10.55 12.81 -12.65
CA VAL A 74 9.51 13.78 -12.33
C VAL A 74 8.17 13.06 -12.15
N LEU A 75 7.40 13.52 -11.17
CA LEU A 75 6.06 13.03 -10.89
C LEU A 75 5.08 14.17 -11.08
N GLN A 76 3.93 13.90 -11.66
CA GLN A 76 2.85 14.87 -11.74
C GLN A 76 2.44 15.30 -10.33
N TRP A 77 2.35 16.61 -10.12
CA TRP A 77 1.83 17.13 -8.88
C TRP A 77 0.30 17.04 -8.87
N VAL A 78 -0.25 16.26 -7.95
CA VAL A 78 -1.70 16.18 -7.78
C VAL A 78 -2.16 17.42 -7.01
N THR A 79 -2.78 18.37 -7.71
CA THR A 79 -3.25 19.63 -7.14
C THR A 79 -4.38 19.42 -6.14
N ASP A 80 -4.56 20.41 -5.25
CA ASP A 80 -5.64 20.40 -4.25
C ASP A 80 -5.65 19.15 -3.37
N THR A 81 -4.47 18.64 -3.05
CA THR A 81 -4.30 17.49 -2.16
C THR A 81 -3.53 17.83 -0.90
N ALA A 82 -3.82 17.12 0.19
CA ALA A 82 -3.03 17.15 1.41
C ALA A 82 -2.76 15.72 1.93
N PRO A 83 -1.57 15.44 2.49
CA PRO A 83 -1.33 14.17 3.17
C PRO A 83 -2.32 13.93 4.30
N LEU A 84 -2.78 12.70 4.47
CA LEU A 84 -3.71 12.34 5.55
C LEU A 84 -3.12 12.65 6.94
N ARG A 85 -1.81 12.48 7.11
CA ARG A 85 -1.10 12.87 8.34
C ARG A 85 -1.34 14.33 8.70
N ALA A 86 -1.21 15.24 7.72
CA ALA A 86 -1.37 16.67 7.94
C ALA A 86 -2.78 17.02 8.44
N ILE A 87 -3.82 16.34 7.93
CA ILE A 87 -5.21 16.55 8.37
C ILE A 87 -5.39 16.11 9.82
N VAL A 88 -4.84 14.94 10.18
CA VAL A 88 -4.87 14.46 11.56
C VAL A 88 -4.10 15.40 12.48
N GLU A 89 -2.91 15.84 12.11
CA GLU A 89 -2.07 16.68 12.97
C GLU A 89 -2.60 18.10 13.16
N THR A 90 -3.19 18.70 12.12
CA THR A 90 -3.74 20.07 12.17
C THR A 90 -4.82 20.24 13.25
N GLN A 91 -5.47 19.14 13.63
CA GLN A 91 -6.57 19.13 14.61
C GLN A 91 -6.14 18.61 15.99
N LEU A 92 -4.83 18.58 16.31
CA LEU A 92 -4.26 18.14 17.60
C LEU A 92 -4.57 19.09 18.78
N THR A 93 -5.86 19.25 19.09
CA THR A 93 -6.29 19.51 20.47
C THR A 93 -6.46 18.16 21.20
N LEU A 94 -6.22 18.13 22.51
CA LEU A 94 -6.29 16.96 23.38
C LEU A 94 -7.74 16.46 23.63
N ASP A 95 -8.62 16.57 22.62
CA ASP A 95 -10.04 16.26 22.75
C ASP A 95 -10.31 14.75 22.53
N PRO A 96 -11.11 14.08 23.39
CA PRO A 96 -11.66 12.74 23.13
C PRO A 96 -12.39 12.59 21.79
N ALA A 97 -12.74 13.67 21.09
CA ALA A 97 -13.17 13.68 19.69
C ALA A 97 -12.07 13.28 18.67
N TYR A 98 -10.90 12.81 19.12
CA TYR A 98 -9.77 12.40 18.28
C TYR A 98 -10.17 11.57 17.06
N LEU A 99 -11.15 10.66 17.16
CA LEU A 99 -11.62 9.77 16.08
C LEU A 99 -12.43 10.46 14.97
N ARG A 100 -12.83 11.72 15.14
CA ARG A 100 -13.67 12.47 14.18
C ARG A 100 -12.88 13.40 13.26
N ARG A 101 -11.54 13.36 13.27
CA ARG A 101 -10.72 14.35 12.56
C ARG A 101 -11.01 14.45 11.07
N TYR A 102 -11.00 13.32 10.38
CA TYR A 102 -11.40 13.30 8.97
C TYR A 102 -12.87 13.69 8.77
N GLN A 103 -13.76 13.34 9.70
CA GLN A 103 -15.16 13.72 9.62
C GLN A 103 -15.35 15.24 9.75
N ASP A 104 -14.67 15.86 10.71
CA ASP A 104 -14.68 17.31 10.94
C ASP A 104 -14.07 18.05 9.76
N HIS A 105 -13.01 17.48 9.16
CA HIS A 105 -12.44 17.99 7.92
C HIS A 105 -13.44 17.92 6.76
N PHE A 106 -14.12 16.79 6.57
CA PHE A 106 -15.15 16.65 5.53
C PHE A 106 -16.34 17.60 5.75
N LEU A 107 -16.71 17.87 7.01
CA LEU A 107 -17.73 18.87 7.34
C LEU A 107 -17.25 20.29 6.99
N ALA A 108 -16.00 20.61 7.28
CA ALA A 108 -15.42 21.93 6.93
C ALA A 108 -15.32 22.15 5.42
N MET A 109 -15.08 21.07 4.64
CA MET A 109 -15.05 21.11 3.17
C MET A 109 -16.44 21.22 2.54
N ALA A 110 -17.48 20.73 3.20
CA ALA A 110 -18.80 20.56 2.59
C ALA A 110 -19.73 21.75 2.87
N PRO A 111 -20.15 22.53 1.85
CA PRO A 111 -21.07 23.66 2.04
C PRO A 111 -22.50 23.23 2.36
N SER A 112 -22.83 21.95 2.20
CA SER A 112 -24.17 21.40 2.46
C SER A 112 -24.10 19.93 2.91
N PRO A 113 -25.15 19.41 3.57
CA PRO A 113 -25.21 17.99 3.93
C PRO A 113 -25.11 17.03 2.73
N GLN A 114 -25.61 17.44 1.56
CA GLN A 114 -25.51 16.67 0.32
C GLN A 114 -24.06 16.58 -0.17
N ALA A 115 -23.31 17.69 -0.11
CA ALA A 115 -21.89 17.71 -0.42
C ALA A 115 -21.11 16.83 0.55
N PHE A 116 -21.44 16.87 1.84
CA PHE A 116 -20.81 16.03 2.87
C PHE A 116 -20.98 14.53 2.60
N LEU A 117 -22.19 14.09 2.25
CA LEU A 117 -22.44 12.70 1.86
C LEU A 117 -21.68 12.31 0.58
N THR A 118 -21.54 13.23 -0.37
CA THR A 118 -20.81 13.00 -1.62
C THR A 118 -19.31 12.82 -1.37
N VAL A 119 -18.70 13.70 -0.57
CA VAL A 119 -17.28 13.64 -0.15
C VAL A 119 -17.02 12.33 0.59
N ARG A 120 -17.89 11.94 1.53
CA ARG A 120 -17.75 10.68 2.27
C ARG A 120 -17.89 9.44 1.39
N ALA A 121 -18.84 9.44 0.46
CA ALA A 121 -19.00 8.34 -0.49
C ALA A 121 -17.77 8.22 -1.42
N ALA A 122 -17.22 9.35 -1.87
CA ALA A 122 -16.00 9.38 -2.66
C ALA A 122 -14.78 8.86 -1.88
N PHE A 123 -14.64 9.24 -0.61
CA PHE A 123 -13.61 8.72 0.29
C PHE A 123 -13.72 7.20 0.46
N ALA A 124 -14.89 6.69 0.87
CA ALA A 124 -15.12 5.26 1.06
C ALA A 124 -14.82 4.45 -0.21
N ARG A 125 -15.31 4.92 -1.36
CA ARG A 125 -15.12 4.24 -2.65
C ARG A 125 -13.65 4.22 -3.08
N SER A 126 -12.98 5.37 -3.05
CA SER A 126 -11.57 5.46 -3.48
C SER A 126 -10.64 4.67 -2.56
N LEU A 127 -10.85 4.74 -1.23
CA LEU A 127 -10.09 3.95 -0.27
C LEU A 127 -10.31 2.45 -0.47
N ALA A 128 -11.55 2.01 -0.69
CA ALA A 128 -11.89 0.61 -0.95
C ALA A 128 -11.21 0.06 -2.22
N VAL A 129 -11.28 0.81 -3.32
CA VAL A 129 -10.66 0.41 -4.59
C VAL A 129 -9.14 0.40 -4.47
N PHE A 130 -8.54 1.44 -3.88
CA PHE A 130 -7.11 1.50 -3.67
C PHE A 130 -6.61 0.32 -2.81
N ASN A 131 -7.29 0.00 -1.70
CA ASN A 131 -6.91 -1.10 -0.82
C ASN A 131 -6.90 -2.46 -1.53
N VAL A 132 -7.88 -2.73 -2.39
CA VAL A 132 -7.90 -3.98 -3.18
C VAL A 132 -6.78 -3.99 -4.22
N CYS A 133 -6.55 -2.89 -4.93
CA CYS A 133 -5.47 -2.80 -5.91
C CYS A 133 -4.09 -2.96 -5.26
N ALA A 134 -3.87 -2.27 -4.13
CA ALA A 134 -2.65 -2.34 -3.34
C ALA A 134 -2.40 -3.75 -2.81
N TYR A 135 -3.44 -4.47 -2.35
CA TYR A 135 -3.31 -5.87 -1.94
C TYR A 135 -2.84 -6.78 -3.08
N ILE A 136 -3.47 -6.67 -4.26
CA ILE A 136 -3.11 -7.51 -5.43
C ILE A 136 -1.66 -7.28 -5.85
N VAL A 137 -1.24 -6.01 -5.95
CA VAL A 137 0.16 -5.65 -6.25
C VAL A 137 1.11 -6.02 -5.09
N GLY A 138 0.62 -6.03 -3.85
CA GLY A 138 1.43 -6.26 -2.65
C GLY A 138 2.20 -5.01 -2.22
N ILE A 139 1.55 -3.85 -2.24
CA ILE A 139 2.12 -2.57 -1.82
C ILE A 139 2.08 -2.48 -0.28
N GLY A 140 3.26 -2.37 0.33
CA GLY A 140 3.44 -2.10 1.76
C GLY A 140 4.00 -0.72 2.02
N ASP A 141 4.49 -0.47 3.22
CA ASP A 141 4.93 0.83 3.74
C ASP A 141 3.84 1.90 3.62
N ARG A 142 2.62 1.60 4.07
CA ARG A 142 1.44 2.48 3.94
C ARG A 142 1.23 3.34 5.20
N HIS A 143 2.19 4.23 5.49
CA HIS A 143 2.02 5.28 6.51
C HIS A 143 1.14 6.43 6.00
N LEU A 144 0.69 7.31 6.90
CA LEU A 144 -0.29 8.36 6.61
C LEU A 144 0.18 9.42 5.60
N ASP A 145 1.48 9.56 5.34
CA ASP A 145 1.98 10.50 4.32
C ASP A 145 1.87 9.94 2.91
N ASN A 146 1.79 8.61 2.77
CA ASN A 146 1.65 7.93 1.49
C ASN A 146 0.19 7.91 0.98
N PHE A 147 -0.69 8.60 1.69
CA PHE A 147 -2.06 8.84 1.28
C PHE A 147 -2.30 10.34 1.19
N LEU A 148 -2.68 10.79 0.00
CA LEU A 148 -3.15 12.13 -0.25
C LEU A 148 -4.68 12.14 -0.27
N LEU A 149 -5.29 13.09 0.43
CA LEU A 149 -6.71 13.40 0.30
C LEU A 149 -6.90 14.53 -0.70
N ASP A 150 -7.76 14.32 -1.67
CA ASP A 150 -8.28 15.37 -2.55
C ASP A 150 -9.23 16.29 -1.78
N LEU A 151 -8.82 17.54 -1.60
CA LEU A 151 -9.53 18.57 -0.85
C LEU A 151 -10.75 19.13 -1.60
N THR A 152 -10.97 18.71 -2.85
CA THR A 152 -12.18 19.08 -3.61
C THR A 152 -13.19 17.94 -3.63
N THR A 153 -12.74 16.70 -3.84
CA THR A 153 -13.64 15.55 -4.02
C THR A 153 -13.75 14.65 -2.80
N GLY A 154 -12.80 14.70 -1.86
CA GLY A 154 -12.67 13.75 -0.75
C GLY A 154 -12.09 12.39 -1.16
N ALA A 155 -11.55 12.25 -2.36
CA ALA A 155 -10.99 10.98 -2.83
C ALA A 155 -9.58 10.77 -2.28
N VAL A 156 -9.22 9.52 -2.04
CA VAL A 156 -7.86 9.12 -1.61
C VAL A 156 -7.02 8.79 -2.83
N VAL A 157 -5.78 9.27 -2.82
CA VAL A 157 -4.73 8.96 -3.80
C VAL A 157 -3.55 8.36 -3.04
N GLY A 158 -3.16 7.14 -3.39
CA GLY A 158 -1.93 6.56 -2.86
C GLY A 158 -0.73 7.12 -3.61
N ILE A 159 0.36 7.35 -2.91
CA ILE A 159 1.64 7.76 -3.50
C ILE A 159 2.77 6.89 -2.94
N ASP A 160 3.93 7.00 -3.59
CA ASP A 160 5.20 6.37 -3.18
C ASP A 160 5.11 4.85 -3.12
N PHE A 161 5.46 4.15 -4.19
CA PHE A 161 5.29 2.69 -4.29
C PHE A 161 6.59 1.91 -4.13
N GLY A 162 7.55 2.46 -3.38
CA GLY A 162 8.88 1.88 -3.20
C GLY A 162 8.90 0.46 -2.61
N ALA A 163 7.88 0.08 -1.83
CA ALA A 163 7.74 -1.26 -1.24
C ALA A 163 6.58 -2.04 -1.89
N ALA A 164 6.80 -2.59 -3.09
CA ALA A 164 5.79 -3.36 -3.82
C ALA A 164 6.07 -4.88 -3.83
N PHE A 165 5.11 -5.67 -4.33
CA PHE A 165 5.22 -7.13 -4.48
C PHE A 165 5.63 -7.87 -3.19
N GLY A 166 5.07 -7.45 -2.05
CA GLY A 166 5.32 -8.09 -0.75
C GLY A 166 6.71 -7.79 -0.19
N PHE A 167 7.41 -6.79 -0.73
CA PHE A 167 8.73 -6.39 -0.24
C PHE A 167 8.71 -6.04 1.26
N ALA A 168 7.70 -5.30 1.72
CA ALA A 168 7.57 -4.90 3.13
C ALA A 168 7.50 -6.12 4.08
N THR A 169 6.79 -7.18 3.70
CA THR A 169 6.68 -8.40 4.52
C THR A 169 7.93 -9.28 4.42
N SER A 170 8.53 -9.37 3.23
CA SER A 170 9.65 -10.29 2.96
C SER A 170 11.04 -9.74 3.28
N HIS A 171 11.23 -8.42 3.32
CA HIS A 171 12.57 -7.82 3.44
C HIS A 171 12.76 -6.93 4.68
N LEU A 172 11.69 -6.35 5.25
CA LEU A 172 11.83 -5.49 6.42
C LEU A 172 12.12 -6.31 7.68
N PRO A 173 12.95 -5.80 8.61
CA PRO A 173 13.22 -6.49 9.88
C PRO A 173 11.98 -6.70 10.73
N VAL A 174 11.10 -5.71 10.76
CA VAL A 174 9.75 -5.82 11.32
C VAL A 174 8.80 -5.99 10.12
N PRO A 175 8.30 -7.21 9.85
CA PRO A 175 7.50 -7.46 8.66
C PRO A 175 6.13 -6.79 8.78
N GLU A 176 5.68 -6.18 7.69
CA GLU A 176 4.31 -5.67 7.60
C GLU A 176 3.34 -6.81 7.28
N LEU A 177 2.41 -7.09 8.19
CA LEU A 177 1.41 -8.15 8.03
C LEU A 177 0.07 -7.67 7.49
N ILE A 178 -0.22 -6.37 7.60
CA ILE A 178 -1.48 -5.81 7.13
C ILE A 178 -1.52 -5.81 5.59
N PRO A 179 -2.63 -6.22 4.97
CA PRO A 179 -2.74 -6.20 3.51
C PRO A 179 -2.95 -4.79 2.94
N PHE A 180 -3.48 -3.89 3.76
CA PHE A 180 -3.68 -2.47 3.50
C PHE A 180 -4.02 -1.75 4.81
N ARG A 181 -3.96 -0.42 4.79
CA ARG A 181 -4.29 0.41 5.96
C ARG A 181 -5.81 0.58 6.11
N LEU A 182 -6.36 0.12 7.23
CA LEU A 182 -7.77 0.36 7.62
C LEU A 182 -7.89 0.67 9.12
N THR A 183 -7.25 1.76 9.54
CA THR A 183 -7.13 2.13 10.96
C THR A 183 -8.39 2.81 11.51
N ARG A 184 -8.39 3.08 12.82
CA ARG A 184 -9.55 3.64 13.53
C ARG A 184 -9.94 5.02 13.01
N GLN A 185 -8.98 5.87 12.65
CA GLN A 185 -9.25 7.18 12.06
C GLN A 185 -9.94 7.05 10.70
N LEU A 186 -9.42 6.20 9.80
CA LEU A 186 -10.01 6.01 8.47
C LEU A 186 -11.44 5.46 8.56
N ARG A 187 -11.70 4.55 9.50
CA ARG A 187 -13.05 4.04 9.80
C ARG A 187 -13.92 5.11 10.44
N GLY A 188 -13.37 5.92 11.34
CA GLY A 188 -14.05 7.03 12.01
C GLY A 188 -14.57 8.09 11.05
N ALA A 189 -13.86 8.31 9.94
CA ALA A 189 -14.29 9.18 8.84
C ALA A 189 -15.67 8.81 8.26
N LEU A 190 -16.05 7.53 8.37
CA LEU A 190 -17.31 6.98 7.87
C LEU A 190 -18.36 6.76 8.96
N ALA A 191 -18.10 7.13 10.21
CA ALA A 191 -19.09 7.09 11.28
C ALA A 191 -20.28 8.06 11.02
N PRO A 192 -21.50 7.79 11.53
CA PRO A 192 -21.91 6.64 12.34
C PRO A 192 -22.25 5.38 11.53
N LEU A 193 -22.13 5.44 10.19
CA LEU A 193 -22.34 4.28 9.34
C LEU A 193 -21.21 3.27 9.53
N ASP A 194 -21.50 2.00 9.28
CA ASP A 194 -20.45 0.98 9.30
C ASP A 194 -19.52 1.16 8.10
N ALA A 195 -18.30 1.63 8.39
CA ALA A 195 -17.22 1.77 7.43
C ALA A 195 -16.95 0.47 6.65
N VAL A 196 -16.99 -0.65 7.37
CA VAL A 196 -16.69 -1.97 6.80
C VAL A 196 -17.77 -2.34 5.78
N GLY A 197 -19.05 -2.27 6.16
CA GLY A 197 -20.16 -2.49 5.23
C GLY A 197 -20.11 -1.61 3.98
N LEU A 198 -19.86 -0.30 4.14
CA LEU A 198 -19.78 0.64 3.01
C LEU A 198 -18.64 0.32 2.04
N MET A 199 -17.48 -0.07 2.56
CA MET A 199 -16.31 -0.38 1.73
C MET A 199 -16.39 -1.79 1.13
N ARG A 200 -16.96 -2.74 1.86
CA ARG A 200 -16.99 -4.17 1.50
C ARG A 200 -17.60 -4.40 0.12
N ASP A 201 -18.70 -3.75 -0.21
CA ASP A 201 -19.36 -3.93 -1.51
C ASP A 201 -18.48 -3.44 -2.67
N HIS A 202 -17.84 -2.30 -2.50
CA HIS A 202 -16.87 -1.75 -3.45
C HIS A 202 -15.63 -2.67 -3.57
N MET A 203 -15.11 -3.16 -2.45
CA MET A 203 -13.98 -4.09 -2.43
C MET A 203 -14.32 -5.42 -3.12
N CYS A 204 -15.50 -5.98 -2.86
CA CYS A 204 -15.96 -7.21 -3.49
C CYS A 204 -16.16 -7.04 -5.00
N ALA A 205 -16.71 -5.90 -5.44
CA ALA A 205 -16.86 -5.59 -6.85
C ALA A 205 -15.49 -5.46 -7.54
N ALA A 206 -14.57 -4.69 -6.95
CA ALA A 206 -13.21 -4.53 -7.45
C ALA A 206 -12.47 -5.88 -7.52
N ALA A 207 -12.52 -6.68 -6.45
CA ALA A 207 -11.88 -7.99 -6.42
C ALA A 207 -12.44 -8.92 -7.51
N ARG A 208 -13.76 -8.98 -7.71
CA ARG A 208 -14.36 -9.78 -8.79
C ARG A 208 -13.88 -9.34 -10.17
N ALA A 209 -13.86 -8.04 -10.44
CA ALA A 209 -13.39 -7.50 -11.73
C ALA A 209 -11.90 -7.81 -11.97
N LEU A 210 -11.03 -7.64 -10.97
CA LEU A 210 -9.61 -7.95 -11.09
C LEU A 210 -9.35 -9.44 -11.28
N ARG A 211 -10.08 -10.32 -10.59
CA ARG A 211 -9.98 -11.77 -10.80
C ARG A 211 -10.41 -12.17 -12.21
N ALA A 212 -11.46 -11.56 -12.75
CA ALA A 212 -11.92 -11.81 -14.12
C ALA A 212 -10.89 -11.35 -15.17
N ALA A 213 -10.19 -10.24 -14.91
CA ALA A 213 -9.10 -9.72 -15.75
C ALA A 213 -7.71 -10.30 -15.38
N GLY A 214 -7.66 -11.36 -14.56
CA GLY A 214 -6.44 -11.81 -13.89
C GLY A 214 -5.30 -12.17 -14.82
N GLU A 215 -5.56 -12.84 -15.95
CA GLU A 215 -4.53 -13.22 -16.91
C GLU A 215 -3.83 -12.02 -17.55
N GLY A 216 -4.58 -10.97 -17.91
CA GLY A 216 -4.00 -9.74 -18.46
C GLY A 216 -3.11 -9.01 -17.46
N LEU A 217 -3.54 -8.97 -16.21
CA LEU A 217 -2.76 -8.37 -15.12
C LEU A 217 -1.50 -9.18 -14.80
N LEU A 218 -1.61 -10.51 -14.75
CA LEU A 218 -0.47 -11.40 -14.49
C LEU A 218 0.58 -11.32 -15.58
N ASN A 219 0.18 -11.25 -16.85
CA ASN A 219 1.12 -11.07 -17.96
C ASN A 219 1.87 -9.74 -17.85
N ALA A 220 1.19 -8.64 -17.48
CA ALA A 220 1.85 -7.36 -17.25
C ALA A 220 2.83 -7.43 -16.07
N MET A 221 2.42 -8.01 -14.93
CA MET A 221 3.28 -8.19 -13.76
C MET A 221 4.49 -9.08 -14.06
N ASP A 222 4.32 -10.14 -14.86
CA ASP A 222 5.39 -11.05 -15.27
C ASP A 222 6.44 -10.35 -16.14
N VAL A 223 6.00 -9.54 -17.11
CA VAL A 223 6.91 -8.70 -17.91
C VAL A 223 7.70 -7.76 -17.01
N PHE A 224 7.01 -7.04 -16.11
CA PHE A 224 7.65 -6.04 -15.25
C PHE A 224 8.63 -6.65 -14.25
N LEU A 225 8.32 -7.82 -13.70
CA LEU A 225 9.19 -8.52 -12.74
C LEU A 225 10.43 -9.14 -13.39
N HIS A 226 10.41 -9.36 -14.71
CA HIS A 226 11.56 -9.85 -15.46
C HIS A 226 12.36 -8.73 -16.16
N GLU A 227 11.96 -7.46 -16.02
CA GLU A 227 12.75 -6.33 -16.52
C GLU A 227 14.06 -6.20 -15.71
N PRO A 228 15.24 -6.44 -16.32
CA PRO A 228 16.54 -6.53 -15.61
C PRO A 228 17.01 -5.20 -15.00
N ILE A 229 16.22 -4.15 -15.21
CA ILE A 229 16.49 -2.76 -14.86
C ILE A 229 15.87 -2.40 -13.50
N LEU A 230 14.87 -3.17 -13.03
CA LEU A 230 14.35 -3.06 -11.67
C LEU A 230 15.30 -3.77 -10.71
N ASP A 231 16.24 -2.99 -10.16
CA ASP A 231 17.14 -3.45 -9.12
C ASP A 231 16.41 -3.39 -7.76
N TRP A 232 15.70 -4.47 -7.42
CA TRP A 232 14.94 -4.60 -6.16
C TRP A 232 15.82 -4.46 -4.91
N ALA A 233 17.15 -4.62 -5.04
CA ALA A 233 18.12 -4.35 -3.98
C ALA A 233 18.15 -2.87 -3.55
N GLY A 234 17.71 -1.94 -4.41
CA GLY A 234 17.56 -0.52 -4.09
C GLY A 234 16.51 -0.24 -3.01
N GLY A 235 15.44 -1.05 -2.93
CA GLY A 235 14.40 -0.93 -1.91
C GLY A 235 14.92 -1.19 -0.48
N VAL A 236 15.94 -2.06 -0.35
CA VAL A 236 16.59 -2.36 0.94
C VAL A 236 17.44 -1.17 1.40
N LYS A 237 18.21 -0.56 0.49
CA LYS A 237 18.98 0.66 0.80
C LYS A 237 18.08 1.84 1.15
N ARG A 238 16.99 2.04 0.40
CA ARG A 238 16.00 3.09 0.65
C ARG A 238 15.37 2.95 2.05
N SER A 239 14.87 1.76 2.39
CA SER A 239 14.30 1.48 3.71
C SER A 239 15.34 1.63 4.83
N GLN A 240 16.61 1.27 4.60
CA GLN A 240 17.69 1.46 5.57
C GLN A 240 18.04 2.94 5.80
N ASP A 241 18.07 3.75 4.74
CA ASP A 241 18.35 5.18 4.83
C ASP A 241 17.19 5.93 5.50
N ASP A 242 15.95 5.58 5.17
CA ASP A 242 14.76 6.16 5.78
C ASP A 242 14.66 5.79 7.27
N VAL A 243 14.91 4.52 7.63
CA VAL A 243 14.96 4.07 9.04
C VAL A 243 16.10 4.73 9.81
N LYS A 244 17.30 4.86 9.24
CA LYS A 244 18.43 5.56 9.90
C LYS A 244 18.13 7.04 10.11
N ALA A 245 17.48 7.69 9.15
CA ALA A 245 17.16 9.10 9.24
C ALA A 245 16.06 9.37 10.28
N GLU A 246 15.04 8.50 10.38
CA GLU A 246 14.03 8.59 11.43
C GLU A 246 14.61 8.34 12.83
N LEU A 247 15.48 7.33 12.98
CA LEU A 247 16.17 7.01 14.24
C LEU A 247 17.13 8.12 14.69
N SER A 248 17.72 8.88 13.76
CA SER A 248 18.60 10.01 14.11
C SER A 248 17.87 11.20 14.76
N SER A 249 16.53 11.21 14.74
CA SER A 249 15.69 12.24 15.36
C SER A 249 15.26 11.92 16.80
N GLY A 250 15.45 10.68 17.26
CA GLY A 250 15.16 10.24 18.63
C GLY A 250 16.43 9.81 19.36
N SER A 251 16.91 10.64 20.29
CA SER A 251 17.94 10.20 21.24
C SER A 251 17.40 9.03 22.08
N ASP A 252 18.21 7.97 22.24
CA ASP A 252 18.12 6.90 23.25
C ASP A 252 17.76 5.46 22.82
N VAL A 253 17.83 5.08 21.53
CA VAL A 253 17.67 3.65 21.13
C VAL A 253 18.78 3.10 20.21
N VAL A 254 19.89 3.83 20.08
CA VAL A 254 20.92 3.61 19.04
C VAL A 254 21.69 2.28 19.14
N ASP A 255 21.68 1.57 20.26
CA ASP A 255 22.56 0.40 20.45
C ASP A 255 21.92 -0.98 20.26
N LEU A 256 20.59 -1.11 20.22
CA LEU A 256 19.91 -2.43 20.12
C LEU A 256 19.59 -2.88 18.69
N ILE A 257 19.76 -2.00 17.70
CA ILE A 257 19.52 -2.29 16.27
C ILE A 257 20.82 -2.11 15.47
N SER A 258 21.95 -2.55 16.04
CA SER A 258 23.13 -2.81 15.21
C SER A 258 22.81 -4.01 14.30
N MET A 259 22.26 -3.68 13.12
CA MET A 259 22.16 -4.60 11.99
C MET A 259 23.56 -5.18 11.76
N PRO A 260 23.73 -6.51 11.59
CA PRO A 260 24.92 -6.96 10.89
C PRO A 260 24.88 -6.26 9.54
N SER A 261 26.01 -5.75 9.04
CA SER A 261 26.10 -5.49 7.62
C SER A 261 25.67 -6.79 6.96
N ALA A 262 24.52 -6.80 6.29
CA ALA A 262 24.32 -7.75 5.22
C ALA A 262 25.60 -7.61 4.41
N GLY A 263 26.39 -8.68 4.37
CA GLY A 263 27.70 -8.64 3.74
C GLY A 263 27.52 -7.86 2.46
N ALA A 264 28.26 -6.77 2.33
CA ALA A 264 28.62 -6.31 1.01
C ALA A 264 29.50 -7.42 0.43
N ASP A 265 28.89 -8.58 0.15
CA ASP A 265 29.22 -9.30 -1.05
C ASP A 265 28.87 -8.28 -2.11
N SER A 266 29.90 -7.53 -2.47
CA SER A 266 30.03 -6.96 -3.78
C SER A 266 29.41 -7.96 -4.73
N ILE A 267 28.24 -7.62 -5.27
CA ILE A 267 27.88 -8.05 -6.63
C ILE A 267 28.90 -7.31 -7.53
N GLY A 268 30.16 -7.72 -7.40
CA GLY A 268 31.20 -7.47 -8.37
C GLY A 268 30.79 -8.21 -9.61
N GLY A 269 30.94 -7.54 -10.75
CA GLY A 269 30.60 -8.08 -12.06
C GLY A 269 31.10 -9.51 -12.22
N GLY A 270 30.16 -10.44 -12.36
CA GLY A 270 30.47 -11.86 -12.43
C GLY A 270 29.23 -12.73 -12.63
N GLY A 271 28.65 -12.71 -13.83
CA GLY A 271 28.02 -13.85 -14.55
C GLY A 271 27.00 -14.80 -13.90
N GLY A 272 26.64 -14.70 -12.62
CA GLY A 272 25.83 -15.70 -11.90
C GLY A 272 24.49 -15.24 -11.32
N GLY A 273 24.18 -13.94 -11.35
CA GLY A 273 23.00 -13.36 -10.68
C GLY A 273 21.63 -13.64 -11.33
N GLY A 274 21.61 -14.17 -12.56
CA GLY A 274 20.35 -14.36 -13.31
C GLY A 274 19.41 -15.42 -12.72
N SER A 275 19.95 -16.44 -12.02
CA SER A 275 19.15 -17.56 -11.49
C SER A 275 18.33 -17.16 -10.25
N ALA A 276 18.96 -16.44 -9.30
CA ALA A 276 18.31 -16.00 -8.06
C ALA A 276 17.31 -14.86 -8.31
N TYR A 277 17.63 -13.92 -9.21
CA TYR A 277 16.68 -12.89 -9.63
C TYR A 277 15.44 -13.50 -10.29
N SER A 278 15.64 -14.45 -11.21
CA SER A 278 14.55 -15.14 -11.89
C SER A 278 13.69 -15.99 -10.93
N SER A 279 14.26 -16.55 -9.86
CA SER A 279 13.48 -17.31 -8.88
C SER A 279 12.63 -16.42 -7.98
N GLU A 280 13.14 -15.25 -7.57
CA GLU A 280 12.36 -14.29 -6.78
C GLU A 280 11.24 -13.63 -7.59
N ALA A 281 11.51 -13.24 -8.84
CA ALA A 281 10.52 -12.72 -9.77
C ALA A 281 9.36 -13.73 -9.95
N ARG A 282 9.68 -14.99 -10.25
CA ARG A 282 8.69 -16.07 -10.36
C ARG A 282 7.87 -16.26 -9.10
N ARG A 283 8.49 -16.16 -7.91
CA ARG A 283 7.79 -16.25 -6.63
C ARG A 283 6.80 -15.10 -6.45
N LYS A 284 7.20 -13.86 -6.74
CA LYS A 284 6.34 -12.67 -6.64
C LYS A 284 5.15 -12.75 -7.59
N VAL A 285 5.35 -13.19 -8.84
CA VAL A 285 4.26 -13.48 -9.79
C VAL A 285 3.37 -14.60 -9.25
N GLY A 286 3.94 -15.67 -8.70
CA GLY A 286 3.21 -16.78 -8.09
C GLY A 286 2.30 -16.33 -6.95
N ASN A 287 2.77 -15.44 -6.08
CA ASN A 287 1.97 -14.85 -5.01
C ASN A 287 0.84 -13.99 -5.57
N ALA A 288 1.10 -13.15 -6.58
CA ALA A 288 0.05 -12.37 -7.25
C ALA A 288 -1.02 -13.27 -7.89
N ARG A 289 -0.60 -14.38 -8.52
CA ARG A 289 -1.48 -15.40 -9.08
C ARG A 289 -2.34 -16.05 -8.00
N ALA A 290 -1.75 -16.41 -6.85
CA ALA A 290 -2.48 -16.97 -5.72
C ALA A 290 -3.53 -15.99 -5.19
N LYS A 291 -3.20 -14.70 -5.04
CA LYS A 291 -4.16 -13.66 -4.62
C LYS A 291 -5.35 -13.56 -5.57
N LEU A 292 -5.11 -13.55 -6.89
CA LEU A 292 -6.15 -13.51 -7.93
C LEU A 292 -6.96 -14.82 -8.03
N ALA A 293 -6.35 -15.97 -7.73
CA ALA A 293 -7.03 -17.26 -7.66
C ALA A 293 -7.93 -17.40 -6.41
N GLY A 294 -7.86 -16.45 -5.47
CA GLY A 294 -8.64 -16.47 -4.23
C GLY A 294 -7.97 -17.20 -3.09
N ALA A 295 -6.64 -17.26 -3.02
CA ALA A 295 -5.93 -17.77 -1.86
C ALA A 295 -6.28 -17.01 -0.58
N HIS A 296 -6.18 -17.70 0.55
CA HIS A 296 -6.39 -17.10 1.87
C HIS A 296 -5.34 -16.01 2.14
N PRO A 297 -5.72 -14.78 2.55
CA PRO A 297 -4.77 -13.69 2.77
C PRO A 297 -3.62 -14.04 3.73
N SER A 298 -3.92 -14.69 4.85
CA SER A 298 -2.90 -15.14 5.81
C SER A 298 -1.91 -16.14 5.21
N ALA A 299 -2.35 -17.02 4.31
CA ALA A 299 -1.45 -17.97 3.65
C ALA A 299 -0.45 -17.25 2.74
N VAL A 300 -0.90 -16.19 2.05
CA VAL A 300 -0.03 -15.36 1.20
C VAL A 300 1.00 -14.61 2.06
N VAL A 301 0.57 -14.04 3.19
CA VAL A 301 1.48 -13.36 4.14
C VAL A 301 2.53 -14.33 4.69
N VAL A 302 2.12 -15.54 5.09
CA VAL A 302 3.05 -16.59 5.57
C VAL A 302 4.06 -16.97 4.49
N ALA A 303 3.62 -17.14 3.24
CA ALA A 303 4.53 -17.43 2.13
C ALA A 303 5.58 -16.32 1.90
N ASP A 304 5.23 -15.05 2.14
CA ASP A 304 6.20 -13.94 2.11
C ASP A 304 7.13 -13.95 3.34
N LEU A 305 6.62 -14.30 4.54
CA LEU A 305 7.41 -14.38 5.77
C LEU A 305 8.47 -15.48 5.75
N GLU A 306 8.20 -16.61 5.08
CA GLU A 306 9.17 -17.72 4.92
C GLU A 306 10.48 -17.28 4.27
N HIS A 307 10.44 -16.20 3.49
CA HIS A 307 11.59 -15.64 2.76
C HIS A 307 12.24 -14.47 3.49
N ASN A 308 11.76 -14.11 4.69
CA ASN A 308 12.29 -12.99 5.45
C ASN A 308 13.52 -13.38 6.27
N ALA A 309 14.65 -12.73 5.98
CA ALA A 309 15.94 -13.00 6.63
C ALA A 309 15.92 -12.72 8.15
N ALA A 310 15.20 -11.68 8.59
CA ALA A 310 15.07 -11.38 10.02
C ALA A 310 14.19 -12.42 10.73
N VAL A 311 13.08 -12.83 10.11
CA VAL A 311 12.20 -13.89 10.64
C VAL A 311 12.96 -15.21 10.77
N ALA A 312 13.74 -15.58 9.75
CA ALA A 312 14.60 -16.75 9.79
C ALA A 312 15.68 -16.65 10.87
N LYS A 313 16.36 -15.50 10.97
CA LYS A 313 17.41 -15.23 11.97
C LYS A 313 16.89 -15.40 13.40
N PHE A 314 15.71 -14.88 13.70
CA PHE A 314 15.11 -14.94 15.04
C PHE A 314 14.25 -16.19 15.28
N LYS A 315 14.18 -17.12 14.30
CA LYS A 315 13.35 -18.34 14.36
C LYS A 315 11.90 -18.04 14.76
N SER A 316 11.38 -16.90 14.30
CA SER A 316 10.09 -16.36 14.74
C SER A 316 8.95 -16.65 13.76
N LEU A 317 9.19 -17.48 12.72
CA LEU A 317 8.20 -17.80 11.70
C LEU A 317 6.91 -18.35 12.30
N ALA A 318 6.99 -19.32 13.22
CA ALA A 318 5.80 -19.90 13.86
C ALA A 318 4.97 -18.85 14.62
N ALA A 319 5.63 -17.92 15.32
CA ALA A 319 4.95 -16.86 16.05
C ALA A 319 4.28 -15.86 15.11
N TRP A 320 4.98 -15.43 14.05
CA TRP A 320 4.41 -14.52 13.06
C TRP A 320 3.27 -15.17 12.26
N SER A 321 3.39 -16.46 11.94
CA SER A 321 2.32 -17.22 11.30
C SER A 321 1.08 -17.31 12.19
N ALA A 322 1.24 -17.61 13.48
CA ALA A 322 0.12 -17.67 14.42
C ALA A 322 -0.65 -16.32 14.47
N VAL A 323 0.07 -15.20 14.48
CA VAL A 323 -0.51 -13.85 14.41
C VAL A 323 -1.23 -13.62 13.09
N ALA A 324 -0.60 -13.96 11.95
CA ALA A 324 -1.21 -13.80 10.63
C ALA A 324 -2.50 -14.64 10.48
N TRP A 325 -2.52 -15.86 11.02
CA TRP A 325 -3.71 -16.73 11.03
C TRP A 325 -4.75 -16.31 12.09
N GLY A 326 -4.36 -15.51 13.08
CA GLY A 326 -5.23 -15.06 14.16
C GLY A 326 -5.49 -16.14 15.22
N GLU A 327 -4.55 -17.08 15.41
CA GLU A 327 -4.68 -18.14 16.41
C GLU A 327 -4.84 -17.55 17.82
N GLY A 328 -5.85 -18.00 18.56
CA GLY A 328 -6.11 -17.54 19.93
C GLY A 328 -6.75 -16.16 20.08
N SER A 329 -6.88 -15.38 19.01
CA SER A 329 -7.52 -14.04 19.02
C SER A 329 -9.03 -14.06 18.78
N GLY A 330 -9.60 -15.20 18.36
CA GLY A 330 -10.99 -15.29 17.93
C GLY A 330 -11.27 -14.65 16.56
N ALA A 331 -10.22 -14.34 15.79
CA ALA A 331 -10.31 -13.74 14.47
C ALA A 331 -11.20 -14.54 13.50
N ALA A 332 -12.07 -13.85 12.77
CA ALA A 332 -13.01 -14.48 11.85
C ALA A 332 -12.28 -15.23 10.72
N ARG A 333 -11.08 -14.76 10.33
CA ARG A 333 -10.25 -15.40 9.30
C ARG A 333 -9.75 -16.79 9.70
N ALA A 334 -9.58 -17.09 10.98
CA ALA A 334 -9.15 -18.42 11.44
C ALA A 334 -10.20 -19.50 11.13
N GLY A 335 -11.49 -19.13 11.17
CA GLY A 335 -12.60 -20.01 10.81
C GLY A 335 -12.71 -20.28 9.30
N ALA A 336 -12.29 -19.32 8.47
CA ALA A 336 -12.26 -19.47 7.01
C ALA A 336 -11.19 -20.44 6.50
N ALA A 337 -10.24 -20.85 7.35
CA ALA A 337 -9.30 -21.94 7.03
C ALA A 337 -9.94 -23.33 7.17
N HIS A 338 -11.00 -23.46 7.98
CA HIS A 338 -11.64 -24.75 8.30
C HIS A 338 -12.72 -25.18 7.30
N CYS A 339 -13.07 -24.34 6.32
CA CYS A 339 -14.12 -24.66 5.33
C CYS A 339 -13.62 -25.47 4.12
N GLY A 340 -12.39 -25.98 4.14
CA GLY A 340 -11.91 -27.03 3.20
C GLY A 340 -11.82 -26.63 1.72
N ALA A 341 -12.15 -25.39 1.36
CA ALA A 341 -12.04 -24.87 0.00
C ALA A 341 -10.63 -24.32 -0.23
N ALA A 342 -9.91 -24.89 -1.21
CA ALA A 342 -8.59 -24.40 -1.62
C ALA A 342 -8.60 -22.96 -2.17
N THR A 343 -9.79 -22.45 -2.55
CA THR A 343 -10.01 -21.12 -3.12
C THR A 343 -11.21 -20.44 -2.51
N LEU A 344 -11.04 -19.23 -1.99
CA LEU A 344 -12.10 -18.41 -1.39
C LEU A 344 -12.89 -17.65 -2.46
N SER A 345 -14.18 -17.43 -2.20
CA SER A 345 -14.97 -16.46 -2.96
C SER A 345 -14.41 -15.05 -2.79
N ALA A 346 -14.73 -14.13 -3.71
CA ALA A 346 -14.29 -12.74 -3.61
C ALA A 346 -14.76 -12.09 -2.29
N ALA A 347 -15.99 -12.39 -1.87
CA ALA A 347 -16.54 -11.89 -0.62
C ALA A 347 -15.80 -12.43 0.60
N ALA A 348 -15.59 -13.75 0.67
CA ALA A 348 -14.87 -14.37 1.79
C ALA A 348 -13.41 -13.90 1.87
N GLN A 349 -12.74 -13.72 0.73
CA GLN A 349 -11.38 -13.17 0.72
C GLN A 349 -11.36 -11.72 1.23
N VAL A 350 -12.31 -10.88 0.81
CA VAL A 350 -12.42 -9.49 1.31
C VAL A 350 -12.70 -9.47 2.81
N ASP A 351 -13.56 -10.37 3.31
CA ASP A 351 -13.84 -10.47 4.74
C ASP A 351 -12.58 -10.83 5.54
N CYS A 352 -11.80 -11.83 5.09
CA CYS A 352 -10.51 -12.16 5.70
C CYS A 352 -9.50 -11.00 5.62
N LEU A 353 -9.50 -10.22 4.53
CA LEU A 353 -8.61 -9.06 4.35
C LEU A 353 -8.94 -7.94 5.34
N ILE A 354 -10.23 -7.64 5.50
CA ILE A 354 -10.69 -6.61 6.45
C ILE A 354 -10.41 -7.04 7.88
N ASP A 355 -10.67 -8.30 8.21
CA ASP A 355 -10.35 -8.88 9.52
C ASP A 355 -8.84 -8.75 9.83
N LEU A 356 -7.97 -9.17 8.90
CA LEU A 356 -6.52 -9.04 9.05
C LEU A 356 -6.05 -7.58 9.16
N ALA A 357 -6.63 -6.66 8.38
CA ALA A 357 -6.27 -5.24 8.38
C ALA A 357 -6.75 -4.48 9.63
N THR A 358 -7.68 -5.05 10.40
CA THR A 358 -8.28 -4.41 11.57
C THR A 358 -8.00 -5.13 12.89
N ASP A 359 -7.28 -6.25 12.85
CA ASP A 359 -6.95 -7.06 14.02
C ASP A 359 -6.01 -6.31 14.99
N PRO A 360 -6.44 -6.04 16.24
CA PRO A 360 -5.60 -5.40 17.24
C PRO A 360 -4.27 -6.09 17.52
N ASP A 361 -4.19 -7.42 17.45
CA ASP A 361 -2.94 -8.17 17.69
C ASP A 361 -1.94 -7.96 16.54
N VAL A 362 -2.44 -7.81 15.31
CA VAL A 362 -1.61 -7.44 14.15
C VAL A 362 -1.17 -5.98 14.24
N LEU A 363 -2.12 -5.06 14.46
CA LEU A 363 -1.86 -3.63 14.50
C LEU A 363 -0.91 -3.25 15.65
N GLY A 364 -1.02 -3.92 16.80
CA GLY A 364 -0.21 -3.65 17.98
C GLY A 364 1.25 -4.12 17.88
N ARG A 365 1.58 -4.97 16.90
CA ARG A 365 2.93 -5.51 16.66
C ARG A 365 3.62 -4.91 15.45
N ALA A 366 2.94 -4.03 14.73
CA ALA A 366 3.48 -3.36 13.56
C ALA A 366 4.57 -2.35 13.95
N TRP A 367 5.40 -1.99 12.98
CA TRP A 367 6.42 -0.97 13.18
C TRP A 367 5.82 0.40 13.53
N ILE A 368 6.44 1.09 14.49
CA ILE A 368 5.88 2.29 15.12
C ILE A 368 5.63 3.45 14.15
N GLY A 369 6.49 3.66 13.15
CA GLY A 369 6.32 4.78 12.21
C GLY A 369 5.16 4.61 11.22
N LEU A 370 4.58 3.41 11.10
CA LEU A 370 3.29 3.24 10.41
C LEU A 370 2.16 3.93 11.19
N ALA A 371 2.32 4.19 12.50
CA ALA A 371 1.34 4.87 13.33
C ALA A 371 -0.08 4.27 13.23
N LEU A 372 -0.21 2.95 13.31
CA LEU A 372 -1.48 2.24 13.07
C LEU A 372 -2.56 2.46 14.14
N TRP A 373 -2.20 3.05 15.28
CA TRP A 373 -3.15 3.47 16.31
C TRP A 373 -3.98 4.69 15.90
N LEU A 374 -3.51 5.46 14.90
CA LEU A 374 -4.24 6.51 14.20
C LEU A 374 -5.02 5.86 13.05
#